data_AF-A0A1F7TW66-F1
#
_entry.id   AF-A0A1F7TW66-F1
#
_cell.length_a   1.000
_cell.length_b   1.000
_cell.length_c   1.000
_cell.angle_alpha   90.00
_cell.angle_beta   90.00
_cell.angle_gamma   90.00
#
_symmetry.space_group_name_H-M   'P 1'
#
loop_
_entity.id
_entity.type
_entity.pdbx_description
1 polymer ?
#
loop_
_entity_poly.entity_id
_entity_poly.type
_entity_poly.pdbx_seq_one_letter_code
_entity_poly.pdbx_strand_id
1 'polypeptide(L)'
;MRRAALGLLWLVISGALLTGAAGPGTDAWKGATELGPDGTPARRFIPVELWTGEAWDGRRDLVMRKVSLSHKPAIPWNHPLIAVEGPFPWEKDPGVQLFRRSRISSRTGPVVQLFRINEAKDGLGRVLDERGGKVRGRDEASKFPLGWWRRGEARAYNDSQQTRITIEELDYTFLGAAHSLRFRWTVKHEDTSYVFSPGKGLVALYHHSR
;
A
#
# COMPACT_ATOMS: atom_id res chain seq x y z
N MET A 1 64.63 10.71 47.06
CA MET A 1 64.69 11.14 45.65
C MET A 1 64.20 10.01 44.75
N ARG A 2 62.99 10.11 44.20
CA ARG A 2 62.55 9.64 42.86
C ARG A 2 61.03 9.79 42.77
N ARG A 3 60.60 10.57 41.78
CA ARG A 3 59.22 10.90 41.42
C ARG A 3 58.58 9.75 40.64
N ALA A 4 57.29 9.52 40.82
CA ALA A 4 56.40 8.91 39.80
C ALA A 4 54.97 9.34 40.17
N ALA A 5 54.44 10.41 39.57
CA ALA A 5 53.76 10.46 38.28
C ALA A 5 52.24 10.29 38.45
N LEU A 6 51.55 11.44 38.55
CA LEU A 6 50.11 11.61 38.39
C LEU A 6 49.69 11.10 36.99
N GLY A 7 48.77 10.13 36.96
CA GLY A 7 47.98 9.80 35.77
C GLY A 7 46.58 10.39 35.93
N LEU A 8 46.31 11.54 35.32
CA LEU A 8 44.97 12.13 35.23
C LEU A 8 44.22 11.40 34.10
N LEU A 9 43.20 10.61 34.45
CA LEU A 9 42.32 9.97 33.49
C LEU A 9 41.32 11.03 32.97
N TRP A 10 41.45 11.42 31.70
CA TRP A 10 40.45 12.24 31.03
C TRP A 10 39.27 11.35 30.61
N LEU A 11 38.15 11.49 31.32
CA LEU A 11 36.87 10.91 30.91
C LEU A 11 36.25 11.80 29.83
N VAL A 12 36.42 11.43 28.56
CA VAL A 12 35.69 12.07 27.45
C VAL A 12 34.26 11.56 27.49
N ILE A 13 33.36 12.35 28.09
CA ILE A 13 31.92 12.16 27.95
C ILE A 13 31.55 12.65 26.55
N SER A 14 31.54 11.73 25.58
CA SER A 14 30.92 11.96 24.27
C SER A 14 29.42 12.11 24.46
N GLY A 15 28.97 13.36 24.61
CA GLY A 15 27.57 13.73 24.52
C GLY A 15 27.09 13.49 23.09
N ALA A 16 26.47 12.33 22.85
CA ALA A 16 25.69 12.12 21.65
C ALA A 16 24.43 12.99 21.73
N LEU A 17 24.48 14.13 21.05
CA LEU A 17 23.29 14.88 20.63
C LEU A 17 22.47 14.00 19.68
N LEU A 18 21.58 13.18 20.25
CA LEU A 18 20.45 12.61 19.53
C LEU A 18 19.40 13.71 19.37
N THR A 19 19.63 14.63 18.44
CA THR A 19 18.56 15.45 17.89
C THR A 19 17.72 14.58 16.96
N GLY A 20 16.67 14.01 17.54
CA GLY A 20 15.62 13.29 16.85
C GLY A 20 14.35 13.34 17.68
N ALA A 21 13.94 14.54 18.07
CA ALA A 21 12.61 14.76 18.63
C ALA A 21 11.59 14.47 17.52
N ALA A 22 11.14 13.21 17.42
CA ALA A 22 9.83 12.95 16.87
C ALA A 22 8.84 13.65 17.81
N GLY A 23 8.33 14.80 17.38
CA GLY A 23 7.23 15.47 18.06
C GLY A 23 6.04 14.51 18.20
N PRO A 24 5.06 14.82 19.07
CA PRO A 24 3.87 13.99 19.24
C PRO A 24 3.23 13.76 17.86
N GLY A 25 3.34 12.52 17.38
CA GLY A 25 3.03 12.16 16.00
C GLY A 25 1.57 12.42 15.71
N THR A 26 1.30 13.49 14.95
CA THR A 26 0.00 13.70 14.32
C THR A 26 -0.28 12.47 13.46
N ASP A 27 -1.43 11.83 13.67
CA ASP A 27 -1.90 10.75 12.80
C ASP A 27 -2.01 11.28 11.37
N ALA A 28 -0.99 11.01 10.55
CA ALA A 28 -0.87 11.55 9.19
C ALA A 28 -2.10 11.22 8.36
N TRP A 29 -2.74 10.08 8.64
CA TRP A 29 -3.93 9.61 7.95
C TRP A 29 -5.15 10.51 8.15
N LYS A 30 -5.24 11.25 9.26
CA LYS A 30 -6.27 12.28 9.44
C LYS A 30 -6.16 13.38 8.38
N GLY A 31 -4.94 13.69 7.93
CA GLY A 31 -4.67 14.67 6.86
C GLY A 31 -4.90 14.14 5.44
N ALA A 32 -5.20 12.83 5.28
CA ALA A 32 -5.52 12.23 3.99
C ALA A 32 -6.91 12.65 3.47
N THR A 33 -7.81 13.01 4.39
CA THR A 33 -9.23 13.19 4.07
C THR A 33 -9.63 14.64 4.23
N GLU A 34 -10.32 15.15 3.21
CA GLU A 34 -11.04 16.42 3.30
C GLU A 34 -12.49 16.14 3.67
N LEU A 35 -12.97 16.82 4.71
CA LEU A 35 -14.34 16.72 5.18
C LEU A 35 -15.24 17.70 4.41
N GLY A 36 -16.49 17.30 4.22
CA GLY A 36 -17.55 18.15 3.71
C GLY A 36 -18.13 19.06 4.79
N PRO A 37 -19.08 19.94 4.43
CA PRO A 37 -19.73 20.85 5.38
C PRO A 37 -20.45 20.15 6.54
N ASP A 38 -20.90 18.91 6.33
CA ASP A 38 -21.57 18.07 7.32
C ASP A 38 -20.60 17.23 8.18
N GLY A 39 -19.29 17.44 8.02
CA GLY A 39 -18.26 16.68 8.72
C GLY A 39 -18.01 15.28 8.18
N THR A 40 -18.66 14.88 7.07
CA THR A 40 -18.43 13.56 6.45
C THR A 40 -17.25 13.59 5.46
N PRO A 41 -16.57 12.46 5.21
CA PRO A 41 -15.50 12.39 4.20
C PRO A 41 -15.98 12.80 2.80
N ALA A 42 -15.52 13.95 2.30
CA ALA A 42 -15.87 14.47 0.97
C ALA A 42 -14.96 13.91 -0.13
N ARG A 43 -13.65 13.82 0.15
CA ARG A 43 -12.66 13.14 -0.69
C ARG A 43 -11.44 12.75 0.13
N ARG A 44 -10.70 11.77 -0.35
CA ARG A 44 -9.48 11.27 0.30
C ARG A 44 -8.36 11.06 -0.69
N PHE A 45 -7.16 11.44 -0.29
CA PHE A 45 -5.94 11.05 -0.95
C PHE A 45 -5.58 9.61 -0.54
N ILE A 46 -5.42 8.73 -1.53
CA ILE A 46 -5.09 7.33 -1.35
C ILE A 46 -3.61 7.14 -1.72
N PRO A 47 -2.71 7.03 -0.73
CA PRO A 47 -1.28 6.87 -0.97
C PRO A 47 -0.93 5.42 -1.32
N VAL A 48 0.27 5.22 -1.89
CA VAL A 48 0.82 3.89 -2.20
C VAL A 48 0.99 3.06 -0.92
N GLU A 49 1.34 3.72 0.17
CA GLU A 49 1.55 3.17 1.50
C GLU A 49 0.31 2.46 2.05
N LEU A 50 -0.91 2.86 1.64
CA LEU A 50 -2.13 2.16 2.02
C LEU A 50 -2.21 0.77 1.39
N TRP A 51 -1.66 0.60 0.19
CA TRP A 51 -1.61 -0.69 -0.49
C TRP A 51 -0.51 -1.61 0.07
N THR A 52 0.68 -1.05 0.31
CA THR A 52 1.83 -1.82 0.84
C THR A 52 1.67 -2.16 2.31
N GLY A 53 0.98 -1.31 3.08
CA GLY A 53 0.90 -1.38 4.54
C GLY A 53 2.04 -0.66 5.26
N GLU A 54 2.88 0.09 4.53
CA GLU A 54 3.94 0.90 5.13
C GLU A 54 3.37 2.15 5.84
N ALA A 55 4.16 2.77 6.71
CA ALA A 55 3.80 4.06 7.29
C ALA A 55 3.77 5.16 6.22
N TRP A 56 2.73 5.99 6.24
CA TRP A 56 2.62 7.15 5.35
C TRP A 56 3.07 8.42 6.07
N ASP A 57 3.89 9.23 5.40
CA ASP A 57 4.48 10.46 5.93
C ASP A 57 3.56 11.69 5.80
N GLY A 58 2.35 11.52 5.25
CA GLY A 58 1.37 12.59 5.03
C GLY A 58 1.57 13.35 3.72
N ARG A 59 2.61 13.07 2.95
CA ARG A 59 2.84 13.73 1.65
C ARG A 59 1.90 13.18 0.58
N ARG A 60 1.41 14.09 -0.28
CA ARG A 60 0.43 13.78 -1.32
C ARG A 60 1.09 13.54 -2.68
N ASP A 61 2.18 12.78 -2.67
CA ASP A 61 2.88 12.30 -3.87
C ASP A 61 2.70 10.79 -4.03
N LEU A 62 2.59 10.36 -5.29
CA LEU A 62 2.50 8.94 -5.62
C LEU A 62 3.88 8.44 -6.00
N VAL A 63 4.58 7.89 -5.01
CA VAL A 63 5.95 7.38 -5.15
C VAL A 63 6.03 5.94 -4.67
N MET A 64 6.80 5.12 -5.38
CA MET A 64 7.06 3.74 -4.99
C MET A 64 8.29 3.71 -4.10
N ARG A 65 8.10 3.67 -2.78
CA ARG A 65 9.18 3.58 -1.80
C ARG A 65 9.56 2.13 -1.54
N LYS A 66 10.79 1.91 -1.06
CA LYS A 66 11.27 0.57 -0.74
C LYS A 66 10.45 -0.06 0.38
N VAL A 67 9.91 -1.26 0.14
CA VAL A 67 9.16 -2.06 1.11
C VAL A 67 9.58 -3.52 1.05
N SER A 68 9.46 -4.20 2.18
CA SER A 68 9.57 -5.65 2.30
C SER A 68 8.68 -6.09 3.45
N LEU A 69 7.38 -6.17 3.17
CA LEU A 69 6.35 -6.43 4.18
C LEU A 69 5.55 -7.68 3.83
N SER A 70 4.87 -8.22 4.83
CA SER A 70 3.85 -9.25 4.61
C SER A 70 2.61 -8.95 5.44
N HIS A 71 1.45 -9.20 4.86
CA HIS A 71 0.16 -8.98 5.51
C HIS A 71 -0.78 -10.16 5.23
N LYS A 72 -1.65 -10.45 6.20
CA LYS A 72 -2.65 -11.52 6.11
C LYS A 72 -4.05 -10.92 6.27
N PRO A 73 -4.89 -10.95 5.23
CA PRO A 73 -6.27 -10.53 5.36
C PRO A 73 -6.98 -11.34 6.45
N ALA A 74 -7.76 -10.67 7.29
CA ALA A 74 -8.59 -11.29 8.31
C ALA A 74 -9.83 -11.96 7.67
N ILE A 75 -10.27 -11.45 6.51
CA ILE A 75 -11.44 -11.97 5.80
C ILE A 75 -11.09 -12.22 4.32
N PRO A 76 -11.29 -13.46 3.81
CA PRO A 76 -11.64 -14.65 4.58
C PRO A 76 -10.48 -15.10 5.49
N TRP A 77 -10.79 -15.78 6.60
CA TRP A 77 -9.82 -16.18 7.62
C TRP A 77 -8.71 -17.09 7.09
N ASN A 78 -9.01 -17.86 6.03
CA ASN A 78 -8.09 -18.78 5.38
C ASN A 78 -7.32 -18.15 4.20
N HIS A 79 -7.39 -16.82 4.04
CA HIS A 79 -6.61 -16.16 3.00
C HIS A 79 -5.10 -16.36 3.28
N PRO A 80 -4.29 -16.73 2.27
CA PRO A 80 -2.86 -16.91 2.45
C PRO A 80 -2.18 -15.59 2.81
N LEU A 81 -1.00 -15.70 3.45
CA LEU A 81 -0.08 -14.58 3.65
C LEU A 81 0.28 -13.98 2.28
N ILE A 82 0.28 -12.65 2.21
CA ILE A 82 0.69 -11.89 1.04
C ILE A 82 1.99 -11.19 1.39
N ALA A 83 3.02 -11.39 0.58
CA ALA A 83 4.25 -10.59 0.66
C ALA A 83 4.23 -9.50 -0.40
N VAL A 84 4.75 -8.32 -0.06
CA VAL A 84 4.95 -7.17 -0.95
C VAL A 84 6.40 -6.72 -0.82
N GLU A 85 7.09 -6.66 -1.95
CA GLU A 85 8.51 -6.32 -2.05
C GLU A 85 8.74 -5.32 -3.19
N GLY A 86 9.76 -4.49 -3.08
CA GLY A 86 10.24 -3.61 -4.14
C GLY A 86 10.44 -2.17 -3.66
N PRO A 87 10.47 -1.18 -4.56
CA PRO A 87 10.36 -1.38 -6.00
C PRO A 87 11.60 -2.05 -6.59
N PHE A 88 11.42 -2.67 -7.74
CA PHE A 88 12.49 -3.22 -8.58
C PHE A 88 12.42 -2.55 -9.96
N PRO A 89 13.56 -2.30 -10.63
CA PRO A 89 13.53 -1.88 -12.02
C PRO A 89 12.90 -2.98 -12.88
N TRP A 90 12.10 -2.59 -13.86
CA TRP A 90 11.55 -3.54 -14.82
C TRP A 90 12.62 -3.93 -15.84
N GLU A 91 12.78 -5.24 -16.09
CA GLU A 91 13.75 -5.74 -17.07
C GLU A 91 13.54 -5.17 -18.49
N LYS A 92 12.30 -4.87 -18.87
CA LYS A 92 11.98 -4.32 -20.20
C LYS A 92 12.20 -2.81 -20.31
N ASP A 93 12.10 -2.13 -19.19
CA ASP A 93 12.27 -0.67 -19.08
C ASP A 93 12.76 -0.34 -17.67
N PRO A 94 14.09 -0.21 -17.46
CA PRO A 94 14.66 0.08 -16.15
C PRO A 94 14.17 1.41 -15.53
N GLY A 95 13.60 2.32 -16.33
CA GLY A 95 12.97 3.55 -15.85
C GLY A 95 11.63 3.30 -15.13
N VAL A 96 11.03 2.13 -15.33
CA VAL A 96 9.79 1.71 -14.68
C VAL A 96 10.10 0.92 -13.41
N GLN A 97 9.47 1.33 -12.32
CA GLN A 97 9.59 0.70 -11.01
C GLN A 97 8.40 -0.23 -10.76
N LEU A 98 8.66 -1.43 -10.21
CA LEU A 98 7.67 -2.47 -9.97
C LEU A 98 7.65 -2.92 -8.51
N PHE A 99 6.47 -3.02 -7.91
CA PHE A 99 6.28 -3.85 -6.73
C PHE A 99 5.97 -5.28 -7.15
N ARG A 100 6.57 -6.22 -6.43
CA ARG A 100 6.25 -7.64 -6.48
C ARG A 100 5.31 -7.96 -5.34
N ARG A 101 4.15 -8.52 -5.65
CA ARG A 101 3.22 -9.11 -4.68
C ARG A 101 3.13 -10.60 -4.89
N SER A 102 3.41 -11.39 -3.85
CA SER A 102 3.43 -12.85 -3.93
C SER A 102 2.60 -13.50 -2.83
N ARG A 103 2.11 -14.72 -3.08
CA ARG A 103 1.42 -15.58 -2.10
C ARG A 103 1.40 -17.03 -2.57
N ILE A 104 1.10 -17.96 -1.66
CA ILE A 104 0.84 -19.36 -1.98
C ILE A 104 -0.67 -19.61 -2.00
N SER A 105 -1.23 -19.89 -3.17
CA SER A 105 -2.64 -20.23 -3.35
C SER A 105 -2.84 -21.74 -3.20
N SER A 106 -3.80 -22.16 -2.39
CA SER A 106 -4.16 -23.59 -2.27
C SER A 106 -4.64 -24.21 -3.59
N ARG A 107 -5.19 -23.39 -4.51
CA ARG A 107 -5.74 -23.85 -5.79
C ARG A 107 -4.71 -23.92 -6.92
N THR A 108 -3.72 -23.05 -6.91
CA THR A 108 -2.83 -22.82 -8.07
C THR A 108 -1.34 -22.82 -7.70
N GLY A 109 -1.01 -23.11 -6.45
CA GLY A 109 0.36 -22.99 -5.95
C GLY A 109 0.85 -21.53 -5.91
N PRO A 110 2.14 -21.28 -6.16
CA PRO A 110 2.71 -19.93 -6.15
C PRO A 110 1.96 -18.97 -7.09
N VAL A 111 1.73 -17.76 -6.59
CA VAL A 111 1.18 -16.64 -7.35
C VAL A 111 2.12 -15.45 -7.20
N VAL A 112 2.58 -14.90 -8.31
CA VAL A 112 3.43 -13.70 -8.36
C VAL A 112 2.76 -12.67 -9.26
N GLN A 113 2.69 -11.44 -8.79
CA GLN A 113 2.08 -10.33 -9.51
C GLN A 113 3.00 -9.12 -9.46
N LEU A 114 3.18 -8.44 -10.59
CA LEU A 114 3.96 -7.22 -10.66
C LEU A 114 3.03 -6.02 -10.87
N PHE A 115 3.32 -4.94 -10.14
CA PHE A 115 2.50 -3.74 -10.05
C PHE A 115 3.32 -2.49 -10.26
N ARG A 116 2.78 -1.51 -10.97
CA ARG A 116 3.32 -0.14 -11.09
C ARG A 116 2.21 0.88 -10.91
N ILE A 117 2.59 2.13 -10.66
CA ILE A 117 1.66 3.25 -10.86
C ILE A 117 1.33 3.32 -12.35
N ASN A 118 0.04 3.37 -12.67
CA ASN A 118 -0.43 3.46 -14.05
C ASN A 118 -0.09 4.82 -14.69
N GLU A 119 -0.17 4.91 -16.01
CA GLU A 119 0.13 6.16 -16.73
C GLU A 119 -0.74 7.35 -16.31
N ALA A 120 -2.02 7.10 -15.99
CA ALA A 120 -2.96 8.12 -15.50
C ALA A 120 -2.64 8.61 -14.07
N LYS A 121 -1.69 7.99 -13.37
CA LYS A 121 -1.29 8.29 -11.98
C LYS A 121 -2.47 8.29 -11.01
N ASP A 122 -3.38 7.34 -11.19
CA ASP A 122 -4.60 7.25 -10.40
C ASP A 122 -4.95 5.83 -9.96
N GLY A 123 -4.09 4.87 -10.29
CA GLY A 123 -4.20 3.52 -9.80
C GLY A 123 -2.87 2.78 -9.81
N LEU A 124 -2.82 1.71 -9.03
CA LEU A 124 -1.76 0.73 -9.09
C LEU A 124 -2.18 -0.38 -10.08
N GLY A 125 -1.59 -0.33 -11.27
CA GLY A 125 -1.83 -1.23 -12.39
C GLY A 125 -1.05 -2.53 -12.24
N ARG A 126 -1.71 -3.67 -12.49
CA ARG A 126 -1.03 -4.97 -12.58
C ARG A 126 -0.50 -5.14 -14.00
N VAL A 127 0.80 -5.39 -14.16
CA VAL A 127 1.45 -5.64 -15.48
C VAL A 127 1.74 -7.11 -15.74
N LEU A 128 1.84 -7.91 -14.68
CA LEU A 128 2.13 -9.34 -14.78
C LEU A 128 1.34 -10.11 -13.72
N ASP A 129 0.81 -11.27 -14.10
CA ASP A 129 0.15 -12.23 -13.21
C ASP A 129 0.63 -13.65 -13.57
N GLU A 130 1.49 -14.22 -12.75
CA GLU A 130 2.00 -15.58 -12.87
C GLU A 130 1.36 -16.49 -11.83
N ARG A 131 0.87 -17.65 -12.27
CA ARG A 131 0.21 -18.64 -11.41
C ARG A 131 0.55 -20.04 -11.85
N GLY A 132 1.10 -20.85 -10.94
CA GLY A 132 1.47 -22.24 -11.26
C GLY A 132 2.33 -22.36 -12.52
N GLY A 133 3.31 -21.47 -12.68
CA GLY A 133 4.21 -21.40 -13.84
C GLY A 133 3.63 -20.77 -15.11
N LYS A 134 2.35 -20.39 -15.13
CA LYS A 134 1.73 -19.71 -16.28
C LYS A 134 1.82 -18.19 -16.12
N VAL A 135 2.65 -17.55 -16.95
CA VAL A 135 2.82 -16.09 -16.99
C VAL A 135 1.77 -15.47 -17.89
N ARG A 136 1.13 -14.40 -17.43
CA ARG A 136 0.22 -13.60 -18.26
C ARG A 136 0.54 -12.11 -18.14
N GLY A 137 0.81 -11.47 -19.27
CA GLY A 137 0.88 -10.01 -19.38
C GLY A 137 -0.48 -9.36 -19.10
N ARG A 138 -0.45 -8.10 -18.68
CA ARG A 138 -1.64 -7.29 -18.38
C ARG A 138 -1.40 -5.86 -18.84
N ASP A 139 -2.45 -5.24 -19.36
CA ASP A 139 -2.45 -3.88 -19.91
C ASP A 139 -2.57 -2.82 -18.80
N GLU A 140 -1.77 -2.96 -17.72
CA GLU A 140 -1.80 -2.06 -16.55
C GLU A 140 -3.17 -1.92 -15.87
N ALA A 141 -4.04 -2.93 -15.99
CA ALA A 141 -5.35 -2.96 -15.37
C ALA A 141 -5.29 -2.58 -13.88
N SER A 142 -5.76 -1.38 -13.53
CA SER A 142 -5.71 -0.82 -12.18
C SER A 142 -6.42 -1.74 -11.20
N LYS A 143 -5.69 -2.21 -10.18
CA LYS A 143 -6.22 -3.10 -9.13
C LYS A 143 -6.50 -2.37 -7.83
N PHE A 144 -5.93 -1.18 -7.66
CA PHE A 144 -6.02 -0.37 -6.45
C PHE A 144 -6.09 1.11 -6.83
N PRO A 145 -7.00 1.90 -6.24
CA PRO A 145 -7.10 3.34 -6.50
C PRO A 145 -5.91 4.09 -5.88
N LEU A 146 -5.40 5.12 -6.56
CA LEU A 146 -4.38 6.04 -6.03
C LEU A 146 -4.82 7.49 -6.23
N GLY A 147 -4.28 8.38 -5.40
CA GLY A 147 -4.54 9.82 -5.50
C GLY A 147 -5.90 10.20 -4.92
N TRP A 148 -6.50 11.28 -5.41
CA TRP A 148 -7.76 11.80 -4.87
C TRP A 148 -8.97 11.05 -5.39
N TRP A 149 -9.84 10.62 -4.47
CA TRP A 149 -11.09 9.93 -4.75
C TRP A 149 -12.22 10.38 -3.82
N ARG A 150 -13.46 10.29 -4.31
CA ARG A 150 -14.70 10.51 -3.54
C ARG A 150 -15.44 9.20 -3.29
N ARG A 151 -16.27 9.16 -2.24
CA ARG A 151 -17.20 8.04 -2.04
C ARG A 151 -18.20 7.98 -3.21
N GLY A 152 -18.46 6.78 -3.72
CA GLY A 152 -19.32 6.54 -4.88
C GLY A 152 -18.66 6.85 -6.23
N GLU A 153 -17.48 7.47 -6.25
CA GLU A 153 -16.75 7.72 -7.49
C GLU A 153 -16.34 6.40 -8.13
N ALA A 154 -16.52 6.32 -9.45
CA ALA A 154 -16.14 5.17 -10.25
C ALA A 154 -15.27 5.60 -11.44
N ARG A 155 -14.18 4.87 -11.67
CA ARG A 155 -13.34 5.04 -12.87
C ARG A 155 -13.23 3.72 -13.61
N ALA A 156 -13.40 3.79 -14.92
CA ALA A 156 -13.21 2.68 -15.83
C ALA A 156 -11.87 2.86 -16.55
N TYR A 157 -11.16 1.75 -16.74
CA TYR A 157 -9.87 1.72 -17.40
C TYR A 157 -10.03 1.04 -18.76
N ASN A 158 -9.39 1.61 -19.78
CA ASN A 158 -9.44 1.09 -21.13
C ASN A 158 -8.48 -0.10 -21.27
N ASP A 159 -8.90 -1.25 -20.76
CA ASP A 159 -8.16 -2.50 -20.86
C ASP A 159 -9.04 -3.64 -21.40
N SER A 160 -8.39 -4.74 -21.78
CA SER A 160 -9.06 -5.92 -22.32
C SER A 160 -10.03 -6.60 -21.32
N GLN A 161 -9.91 -6.30 -20.02
CA GLN A 161 -10.71 -6.87 -18.93
C GLN A 161 -11.90 -5.99 -18.54
N GLN A 162 -12.04 -4.80 -19.14
CA GLN A 162 -13.04 -3.78 -18.77
C GLN A 162 -12.98 -3.45 -17.28
N THR A 163 -11.78 -3.18 -16.77
CA THR A 163 -11.58 -2.89 -15.35
C THR A 163 -12.32 -1.64 -14.91
N ARG A 164 -13.02 -1.72 -13.78
CA ARG A 164 -13.62 -0.58 -13.08
C ARG A 164 -13.34 -0.66 -11.59
N ILE A 165 -13.02 0.50 -11.00
CA ILE A 165 -12.92 0.69 -9.55
C ILE A 165 -14.02 1.65 -9.12
N THR A 166 -14.76 1.30 -8.07
CA THR A 166 -15.76 2.15 -7.41
C THR A 166 -15.45 2.25 -5.93
N ILE A 167 -15.38 3.46 -5.38
CA ILE A 167 -15.17 3.66 -3.95
C ILE A 167 -16.48 3.45 -3.19
N GLU A 168 -16.50 2.48 -2.28
CA GLU A 168 -17.70 2.17 -1.48
C GLU A 168 -17.68 2.95 -0.16
N GLU A 169 -16.54 2.97 0.54
CA GLU A 169 -16.36 3.72 1.78
C GLU A 169 -15.02 4.43 1.79
N LEU A 170 -15.03 5.67 2.29
CA LEU A 170 -13.84 6.45 2.57
C LEU A 170 -13.69 6.63 4.07
N ASP A 171 -12.47 6.48 4.55
CA ASP A 171 -12.06 6.96 5.88
C ASP A 171 -12.99 6.50 7.00
N TYR A 172 -13.15 5.18 7.11
CA TYR A 172 -14.01 4.55 8.10
C TYR A 172 -13.20 3.61 9.01
N THR A 173 -13.78 3.25 10.16
CA THR A 173 -13.15 2.27 11.06
C THR A 173 -13.55 0.85 10.65
N PHE A 174 -12.57 0.01 10.38
CA PHE A 174 -12.79 -1.41 10.06
C PHE A 174 -12.02 -2.29 11.02
N LEU A 175 -12.71 -3.15 11.78
CA LEU A 175 -12.11 -4.04 12.79
C LEU A 175 -11.11 -3.32 13.70
N GLY A 176 -11.50 -2.13 14.19
CA GLY A 176 -10.68 -1.29 15.07
C GLY A 176 -9.55 -0.51 14.38
N ALA A 177 -9.36 -0.65 13.06
CA ALA A 177 -8.42 0.18 12.30
C ALA A 177 -9.12 1.41 11.73
N ALA A 178 -8.79 2.58 12.26
CA ALA A 178 -9.22 3.87 11.71
C ALA A 178 -8.66 4.09 10.29
N HIS A 179 -9.26 5.03 9.58
CA HIS A 179 -8.82 5.44 8.24
C HIS A 179 -8.73 4.30 7.23
N SER A 180 -9.63 3.32 7.30
CA SER A 180 -9.72 2.26 6.29
C SER A 180 -10.38 2.74 5.00
N LEU A 181 -10.13 2.01 3.92
CA LEU A 181 -10.69 2.24 2.59
C LEU A 181 -11.41 0.98 2.13
N ARG A 182 -12.61 1.12 1.58
CA ARG A 182 -13.31 0.03 0.88
C ARG A 182 -13.61 0.44 -0.56
N PHE A 183 -13.23 -0.39 -1.51
CA PHE A 183 -13.57 -0.19 -2.91
C PHE A 183 -13.95 -1.50 -3.59
N ARG A 184 -14.88 -1.41 -4.54
CA ARG A 184 -15.25 -2.48 -5.44
C ARG A 184 -14.38 -2.44 -6.67
N TRP A 185 -13.86 -3.60 -7.06
CA TRP A 185 -13.12 -3.78 -8.29
C TRP A 185 -13.83 -4.82 -9.14
N THR A 186 -14.15 -4.45 -10.38
CA THR A 186 -14.87 -5.30 -11.32
C THR A 186 -14.12 -5.41 -12.64
N VAL A 187 -14.16 -6.61 -13.21
CA VAL A 187 -13.67 -6.95 -14.57
C VAL A 187 -14.65 -7.93 -15.20
N LYS A 188 -14.53 -8.27 -16.48
CA LYS A 188 -15.44 -9.17 -17.21
C LYS A 188 -15.95 -10.40 -16.45
N HIS A 189 -15.13 -11.04 -15.61
CA HIS A 189 -15.49 -12.30 -14.92
C HIS A 189 -15.28 -12.28 -13.40
N GLU A 190 -14.98 -11.13 -12.81
CA GLU A 190 -14.72 -11.03 -11.38
C GLU A 190 -15.32 -9.74 -10.83
N ASP A 191 -15.83 -9.84 -9.61
CA ASP A 191 -16.44 -8.75 -8.89
C ASP A 191 -16.09 -8.91 -7.42
N THR A 192 -15.31 -7.97 -6.88
CA THR A 192 -14.76 -8.12 -5.53
C THR A 192 -14.59 -6.77 -4.86
N SER A 193 -15.09 -6.64 -3.64
CA SER A 193 -14.75 -5.51 -2.76
C SER A 193 -13.50 -5.83 -1.97
N TYR A 194 -12.60 -4.86 -1.87
CA TYR A 194 -11.36 -4.95 -1.11
C TYR A 194 -11.37 -3.91 0.01
N VAL A 195 -10.83 -4.27 1.17
CA VAL A 195 -10.62 -3.37 2.30
C VAL A 195 -9.14 -3.28 2.62
N PHE A 196 -8.64 -2.06 2.69
CA PHE A 196 -7.27 -1.75 3.08
C PHE A 196 -7.27 -0.85 4.31
N SER A 197 -6.31 -1.07 5.20
CA SER A 197 -6.15 -0.28 6.41
C SER A 197 -4.70 0.20 6.56
N PRO A 198 -4.49 1.42 7.10
CA PRO A 198 -3.17 1.93 7.45
C PRO A 198 -2.32 0.94 8.25
N GLY A 199 -1.03 0.85 7.93
CA GLY A 199 -0.09 -0.03 8.63
C GLY A 199 -0.33 -1.53 8.43
N LYS A 200 -1.34 -1.93 7.65
CA LYS A 200 -1.77 -3.32 7.49
C LYS A 200 -1.88 -3.78 6.04
N GLY A 201 -2.04 -2.87 5.08
CA GLY A 201 -2.29 -3.23 3.69
C GLY A 201 -3.67 -3.87 3.52
N LEU A 202 -3.78 -4.93 2.73
CA LEU A 202 -5.05 -5.63 2.50
C LEU A 202 -5.49 -6.39 3.75
N VAL A 203 -6.67 -6.06 4.28
CA VAL A 203 -7.24 -6.67 5.50
C VAL A 203 -8.49 -7.49 5.24
N ALA A 204 -9.24 -7.21 4.16
CA ALA A 204 -10.40 -8.03 3.79
C ALA A 204 -10.67 -7.99 2.27
N LEU A 205 -11.31 -9.05 1.78
CA LEU A 205 -11.93 -9.06 0.46
C LEU A 205 -13.24 -9.86 0.47
N TYR A 206 -14.19 -9.41 -0.34
CA TYR A 206 -15.52 -9.99 -0.48
C TYR A 206 -15.82 -10.23 -1.94
N HIS A 207 -16.01 -11.49 -2.32
CA HIS A 207 -16.42 -11.84 -3.67
C HIS A 207 -17.94 -11.66 -3.81
N HIS A 208 -18.36 -10.94 -4.83
CA HIS A 208 -19.77 -10.78 -5.15
C HIS A 208 -20.17 -11.83 -6.19
N SER A 209 -21.28 -12.53 -5.93
CA SER A 209 -21.96 -13.30 -6.97
C SER A 209 -22.50 -12.33 -8.01
N ARG A 210 -22.27 -12.64 -9.29
CA ARG A 210 -22.98 -12.00 -10.39
C ARG A 210 -24.32 -12.66 -10.63
#